data_AF-E4Y3Z4-F1
#
_entry.id   AF-E4Y3Z4-F1
#
_cell.length_a   1.000
_cell.length_b   1.000
_cell.length_c   1.000
_cell.angle_alpha   90.00
_cell.angle_beta   90.00
_cell.angle_gamma   90.00
#
_symmetry.space_group_name_H-M   'P 1'
#
loop_
_entity.id
_entity.type
_entity.pdbx_description
1 polymer ?
#
loop_
_entity_poly.entity_id
_entity_poly.type
_entity_poly.pdbx_seq_one_letter_code
_entity_poly.pdbx_strand_id
1 'polypeptide(L)'
;MYEIFSFARGNSYHYFELWYKDIIHKIEATIFQKQILKSNGALKNELISRSKIKEESGKWELPANFLTKIISEGGEALVFSENFGNTETAVRLQIFDPFLFTKDFGLDSLCWKTHYEEDFKRAANKGNPGNDNHIPKNKNVIRNYVNVELFHREDSNHQDCLGWITIMEKGEEDLRSILKEEKIEIEERKKIAQEIENGFSYLMMIGIRVYDFKSENIVLVNGIPKIIDFGLIMELTGRIGYRQMGYARKGTKYRTPGALFAATPGFATQSQITKGNSFKGFNLYYFLICNWKTSWTLLYKPIGEEERKKIDKIVKDCNAYSIHRIKKFDMSVCSEISSIISIPASSSVYCLDDRNLTKSLKVSSLKQSAEKCIAQDLQNATKNVIDQKGSNLCVPISVATLLRYAMKNDLGFHDNLKSYLVENILAILTIIVCPRSMVGFNLNPDRTESEFQLNNIEFLLDRLCKETYLMETGWKIISEIGMRDFNRPKRSTCRYERVILHDDFNFSRLLTVTGSYLFPENPDKVFFHQMVLDHVDYKKDEYVVQNNDFDFDVPVLRIPRTRAYYVNGTVMRENCTGPNEYKYYGQNGEFMWLVNEQYRNMKPHTWYLLPQAYSIFLDPWIDMSSSDLSEPDQ
;
A
#
# COMPACT_ATOMS: atom_id res chain seq x y z
N MET A 1 -47.79 16.19 -24.40
CA MET A 1 -47.87 15.68 -23.00
C MET A 1 -47.96 14.13 -22.91
N TYR A 2 -47.78 13.40 -24.02
CA TYR A 2 -47.58 11.94 -24.06
C TYR A 2 -46.25 11.56 -24.77
N GLU A 3 -45.32 12.53 -24.89
CA GLU A 3 -43.96 12.34 -25.44
C GLU A 3 -42.84 12.77 -24.45
N ILE A 4 -43.19 12.97 -23.17
CA ILE A 4 -42.21 13.22 -22.09
C ILE A 4 -41.88 11.93 -21.31
N PHE A 5 -42.46 10.77 -21.68
CA PHE A 5 -42.31 9.51 -20.94
C PHE A 5 -41.54 8.38 -21.66
N SER A 6 -40.88 8.61 -22.80
CA SER A 6 -40.29 7.52 -23.60
C SER A 6 -38.80 7.60 -23.93
N PHE A 7 -38.00 8.40 -23.20
CA PHE A 7 -36.53 8.30 -23.29
C PHE A 7 -35.85 8.04 -21.94
N ALA A 8 -36.43 7.11 -21.18
CA ALA A 8 -35.72 6.32 -20.19
C ALA A 8 -35.08 5.11 -20.88
N ARG A 9 -33.84 5.26 -21.39
CA ARG A 9 -32.87 4.18 -21.62
C ARG A 9 -31.51 4.82 -21.88
N GLY A 10 -30.66 4.89 -20.83
CA GLY A 10 -29.25 5.28 -20.99
C GLY A 10 -28.58 5.99 -19.80
N ASN A 11 -29.30 6.39 -18.76
CA ASN A 11 -28.73 7.21 -17.69
C ASN A 11 -28.52 6.44 -16.38
N SER A 12 -27.30 5.93 -16.16
CA SER A 12 -26.84 5.45 -14.84
C SER A 12 -25.51 6.07 -14.39
N TYR A 13 -25.06 7.17 -15.01
CA TYR A 13 -23.73 7.75 -14.72
C TYR A 13 -23.69 9.25 -14.42
N HIS A 14 -24.76 10.00 -14.67
CA HIS A 14 -24.81 11.42 -14.29
C HIS A 14 -25.19 11.65 -12.82
N TYR A 15 -25.78 10.65 -12.15
CA TYR A 15 -26.17 10.77 -10.75
C TYR A 15 -24.98 10.70 -9.78
N PHE A 16 -23.82 10.15 -10.13
CA PHE A 16 -22.74 9.96 -9.15
C PHE A 16 -21.85 11.19 -8.96
N GLU A 17 -21.60 11.99 -10.01
CA GLU A 17 -20.83 13.24 -9.88
C GLU A 17 -21.67 14.40 -9.34
N LEU A 18 -22.96 14.47 -9.69
CA LEU A 18 -23.88 15.47 -9.12
C LEU A 18 -24.14 15.19 -7.63
N TRP A 19 -24.26 13.92 -7.23
CA TRP A 19 -24.39 13.56 -5.81
C TRP A 19 -23.14 13.89 -4.97
N TYR A 20 -21.94 13.90 -5.58
CA TYR A 20 -20.70 14.23 -4.87
C TYR A 20 -20.49 15.74 -4.71
N LYS A 21 -20.93 16.56 -5.69
CA LYS A 21 -20.86 18.02 -5.59
C LYS A 21 -21.98 18.63 -4.74
N ASP A 22 -23.15 18.00 -4.67
CA ASP A 22 -24.28 18.47 -3.84
C ASP A 22 -24.24 17.97 -2.38
N ILE A 23 -23.30 17.09 -2.02
CA ILE A 23 -23.07 16.63 -0.62
C ILE A 23 -21.76 17.22 -0.08
N ILE A 24 -21.55 18.52 -0.26
CA ILE A 24 -20.97 19.31 0.84
C ILE A 24 -22.15 19.70 1.72
N HIS A 25 -22.71 18.72 2.43
CA HIS A 25 -23.47 19.07 3.63
C HIS A 25 -22.52 19.89 4.49
N LYS A 26 -22.93 21.09 4.90
CA LYS A 26 -22.27 21.81 5.99
C LYS A 26 -22.21 20.83 7.16
N ILE A 27 -21.04 20.25 7.42
CA ILE A 27 -20.84 19.40 8.59
C ILE A 27 -21.01 20.35 9.76
N GLU A 28 -22.07 20.16 10.55
CA GLU A 28 -22.23 20.93 11.76
C GLU A 28 -21.06 20.60 12.68
N ALA A 29 -20.30 21.61 13.07
CA ALA A 29 -19.21 21.44 14.01
C ALA A 29 -19.75 20.85 15.31
N THR A 30 -19.10 19.79 15.80
CA THR A 30 -19.45 19.18 17.08
C THR A 30 -19.25 20.17 18.22
N ILE A 31 -19.84 19.91 19.39
CA ILE A 31 -19.68 20.79 20.56
C ILE A 31 -18.20 20.95 20.90
N PHE A 32 -17.45 19.85 20.84
CA PHE A 32 -16.02 19.84 21.05
C PHE A 32 -15.26 20.67 20.00
N GLN A 33 -15.56 20.48 18.71
CA GLN A 33 -14.98 21.31 17.64
C GLN A 33 -15.29 22.80 17.82
N LYS A 34 -16.53 23.14 18.20
CA LYS A 34 -16.95 24.52 18.50
C LYS A 34 -16.13 25.11 19.65
N GLN A 35 -15.72 24.33 20.66
CA GLN A 35 -14.84 24.79 21.73
C GLN A 35 -13.41 25.03 21.25
N ILE A 36 -12.82 24.10 20.48
CA ILE A 36 -11.49 24.28 19.87
C ILE A 36 -11.44 25.56 19.03
N LEU A 37 -12.50 25.80 18.24
CA LEU A 37 -12.64 27.00 17.42
C LEU A 37 -12.84 28.29 18.24
N LYS A 38 -13.44 28.22 19.43
CA LYS A 38 -13.56 29.36 20.35
C LYS A 38 -12.19 29.74 20.95
N SER A 39 -11.35 28.75 21.26
CA SER A 39 -9.98 28.99 21.75
C SER A 39 -9.03 29.55 20.69
N ASN A 40 -9.37 29.46 19.40
CA ASN A 40 -8.57 30.05 18.33
C ASN A 40 -9.47 30.79 17.30
N GLY A 41 -9.66 32.09 17.54
CA GLY A 41 -10.54 32.95 16.72
C GLY A 41 -10.17 33.02 15.23
N ALA A 42 -8.95 32.66 14.84
CA ALA A 42 -8.52 32.61 13.44
C ALA A 42 -9.17 31.46 12.65
N LEU A 43 -9.65 30.40 13.32
CA LEU A 43 -10.19 29.20 12.67
C LEU A 43 -11.72 29.24 12.50
N LYS A 44 -12.40 30.25 13.06
CA LYS A 44 -13.87 30.31 13.22
C LYS A 44 -14.67 30.18 11.91
N ASN A 45 -14.06 30.43 10.76
CA ASN A 45 -14.68 30.34 9.43
C ASN A 45 -13.88 29.49 8.42
N GLU A 46 -12.84 28.78 8.85
CA GLU A 46 -12.02 27.96 7.96
C GLU A 46 -12.40 26.48 8.03
N LEU A 47 -12.78 25.89 6.89
CA LEU A 47 -12.86 24.44 6.77
C LEU A 47 -11.44 23.86 6.63
N ILE A 48 -10.90 23.34 7.73
CA ILE A 48 -9.59 22.67 7.72
C ILE A 48 -9.79 21.23 7.23
N SER A 49 -9.33 20.92 6.03
CA SER A 49 -9.28 19.54 5.56
C SER A 49 -8.31 18.73 6.42
N ARG A 50 -8.58 17.45 6.68
CA ARG A 50 -7.65 16.56 7.41
C ARG A 50 -6.23 16.53 6.82
N SER A 51 -6.08 16.80 5.52
CA SER A 51 -4.78 16.93 4.84
C SER A 51 -3.96 18.16 5.27
N LYS A 52 -4.60 19.18 5.87
CA LYS A 52 -3.96 20.38 6.40
C LYS A 52 -3.61 20.26 7.89
N ILE A 53 -4.13 19.23 8.58
CA ILE A 53 -3.79 18.96 9.97
C ILE A 53 -2.42 18.28 9.98
N LYS A 54 -1.47 18.84 10.73
CA LYS A 54 -0.12 18.28 10.88
C LYS A 54 -0.24 16.86 11.43
N GLU A 55 0.48 15.91 10.82
CA GLU A 55 0.51 14.54 11.30
C GLU A 55 1.07 14.47 12.74
N GLU A 56 0.35 13.74 13.57
CA GLU A 56 0.75 13.45 14.95
C GLU A 56 1.92 12.46 14.91
N SER A 57 3.04 12.89 15.47
CA SER A 57 4.28 12.12 15.52
C SER A 57 4.87 12.11 16.92
N GLY A 58 3.98 12.25 17.92
CA GLY A 58 4.32 12.11 19.33
C GLY A 58 4.46 10.63 19.72
N LYS A 59 5.17 10.37 20.82
CA LYS A 59 5.23 9.05 21.44
C LYS A 59 4.33 9.04 22.67
N TRP A 60 3.84 7.87 23.07
CA TRP A 60 3.12 7.76 24.33
C TRP A 60 4.11 7.99 25.49
N GLU A 61 3.88 9.05 26.26
CA GLU A 61 4.67 9.31 27.48
C GLU A 61 4.13 8.42 28.61
N LEU A 62 4.70 7.22 28.73
CA LEU A 62 4.27 6.21 29.69
C LEU A 62 5.29 6.07 30.84
N PRO A 63 4.82 5.95 32.10
CA PRO A 63 5.73 5.73 33.21
C PRO A 63 6.43 4.37 33.10
N ALA A 64 7.67 4.27 33.58
CA ALA A 64 8.55 3.13 33.33
C ALA A 64 7.98 1.77 33.78
N ASN A 65 7.20 1.75 34.86
CA ASN A 65 6.51 0.57 35.35
C ASN A 65 5.42 0.06 34.38
N PHE A 66 4.86 0.94 33.55
CA PHE A 66 3.83 0.61 32.58
C PHE A 66 4.40 -0.01 31.30
N LEU A 67 5.66 0.30 30.95
CA LEU A 67 6.32 -0.21 29.74
C LEU A 67 6.34 -1.75 29.67
N THR A 68 6.45 -2.43 30.82
CA THR A 68 6.44 -3.90 30.91
C THR A 68 5.10 -4.55 30.59
N LYS A 69 4.01 -3.78 30.61
CA LYS A 69 2.65 -4.26 30.30
C LYS A 69 2.28 -4.07 28.83
N ILE A 70 3.05 -3.31 28.07
CA ILE A 70 2.70 -2.99 26.68
C ILE A 70 2.75 -4.25 25.83
N ILE A 71 1.65 -4.53 25.16
CA ILE A 71 1.53 -5.60 24.16
C ILE A 71 1.85 -5.02 22.77
N SER A 72 1.30 -3.86 22.45
CA SER A 72 1.53 -3.17 21.18
C SER A 72 1.35 -1.66 21.33
N GLU A 73 2.19 -0.89 20.67
CA GLU A 73 2.12 0.58 20.61
C GLU A 73 1.96 1.03 19.16
N GLY A 74 0.97 1.88 18.91
CA GLY A 74 0.78 2.59 17.65
C GLY A 74 0.31 4.02 17.89
N GLY A 75 0.39 4.85 16.86
CA GLY A 75 -0.02 6.25 16.89
C GLY A 75 -1.51 6.48 17.19
N GLU A 76 -2.41 5.63 16.68
CA GLU A 76 -3.86 5.74 16.99
C GLU A 76 -4.29 4.93 18.23
N ALA A 77 -3.49 3.97 18.70
CA ALA A 77 -3.88 3.10 19.81
C ALA A 77 -2.69 2.50 20.58
N LEU A 78 -2.88 2.36 21.89
CA LEU A 78 -2.00 1.63 22.80
C LEU A 78 -2.73 0.38 23.29
N VAL A 79 -2.05 -0.77 23.27
CA VAL A 79 -2.56 -2.04 23.80
C VAL A 79 -1.63 -2.53 24.90
N PHE A 80 -2.19 -2.81 26.07
CA PHE A 80 -1.42 -3.30 27.22
C PHE A 80 -2.19 -4.40 27.95
N SER A 81 -1.45 -5.22 28.70
CA SER A 81 -2.00 -6.27 29.54
C SER A 81 -2.44 -5.69 30.88
N GLU A 82 -3.62 -6.07 31.37
CA GLU A 82 -4.07 -5.74 32.72
C GLU A 82 -4.88 -6.86 33.36
N ASN A 83 -4.71 -7.02 34.67
CA ASN A 83 -5.43 -8.02 35.45
C ASN A 83 -6.73 -7.42 36.02
N PHE A 84 -7.86 -8.03 35.67
CA PHE A 84 -9.15 -7.76 36.31
C PHE A 84 -9.55 -9.00 37.12
N GLY A 85 -9.30 -8.95 38.43
CA GLY A 85 -9.39 -10.12 39.30
C GLY A 85 -8.33 -11.16 38.94
N ASN A 86 -8.76 -12.40 38.67
CA ASN A 86 -7.86 -13.50 38.28
C ASN A 86 -7.71 -13.64 36.75
N THR A 87 -8.30 -12.73 35.98
CA THR A 87 -8.28 -12.78 34.53
C THR A 87 -7.32 -11.72 33.99
N GLU A 88 -6.29 -12.17 33.30
CA GLU A 88 -5.43 -11.29 32.50
C GLU A 88 -6.14 -10.94 31.19
N THR A 89 -6.19 -9.65 30.86
CA THR A 89 -6.92 -9.12 29.69
C THR A 89 -6.04 -8.20 28.87
N ALA A 90 -6.41 -7.97 27.62
CA ALA A 90 -5.84 -6.91 26.81
C ALA A 90 -6.73 -5.66 26.91
N VAL A 91 -6.13 -4.51 27.17
CA VAL A 91 -6.79 -3.21 27.19
C VAL A 91 -6.28 -2.39 26.02
N ARG A 92 -7.18 -2.02 25.11
CA ARG A 92 -6.90 -1.14 23.97
C ARG A 92 -7.43 0.26 24.28
N LEU A 93 -6.51 1.22 24.41
CA LEU A 93 -6.82 2.65 24.42
C LEU A 93 -6.70 3.17 22.99
N GLN A 94 -7.79 3.69 22.42
CA GLN A 94 -7.81 4.22 21.07
C GLN A 94 -8.35 5.64 21.07
N ILE A 95 -7.54 6.60 20.63
CA ILE A 95 -7.91 8.02 20.66
C ILE A 95 -8.20 8.51 19.24
N PHE A 96 -9.32 9.21 19.07
CA PHE A 96 -9.79 9.67 17.76
C PHE A 96 -9.52 11.14 17.49
N ASP A 97 -9.21 11.90 18.56
CA ASP A 97 -8.87 13.31 18.47
C ASP A 97 -7.63 13.63 19.33
N PRO A 98 -6.54 14.16 18.72
CA PRO A 98 -5.30 14.50 19.43
C PRO A 98 -5.47 15.54 20.52
N PHE A 99 -6.50 16.39 20.42
CA PHE A 99 -6.66 17.51 21.34
C PHE A 99 -6.80 17.02 22.79
N LEU A 100 -7.24 15.77 22.98
CA LEU A 100 -7.25 15.08 24.27
C LEU A 100 -5.89 15.01 24.97
N PHE A 101 -4.78 15.13 24.24
CA PHE A 101 -3.42 15.10 24.79
C PHE A 101 -2.82 16.50 25.00
N THR A 102 -3.57 17.57 24.74
CA THR A 102 -3.09 18.93 24.96
C THR A 102 -3.22 19.31 26.43
N LYS A 103 -2.32 20.16 26.92
CA LYS A 103 -2.39 20.69 28.30
C LYS A 103 -3.65 21.54 28.56
N ASP A 104 -4.27 22.02 27.47
CA ASP A 104 -5.49 22.82 27.51
C ASP A 104 -6.76 21.96 27.68
N PHE A 105 -6.63 20.63 27.59
CA PHE A 105 -7.72 19.69 27.78
C PHE A 105 -7.58 18.92 29.10
N GLY A 106 -8.45 19.24 30.07
CA GLY A 106 -8.48 18.57 31.38
C GLY A 106 -9.32 17.30 31.38
N LEU A 107 -8.90 16.29 32.17
CA LEU A 107 -9.69 15.06 32.40
C LEU A 107 -11.10 15.36 32.94
N ASP A 108 -11.28 16.45 33.68
CA ASP A 108 -12.58 16.90 34.17
C ASP A 108 -13.53 17.33 33.05
N SER A 109 -13.05 17.51 31.83
CA SER A 109 -13.87 17.81 30.65
C SER A 109 -14.41 16.54 29.98
N LEU A 110 -14.02 15.35 30.43
CA LEU A 110 -14.52 14.08 29.90
C LEU A 110 -15.71 13.55 30.68
N CYS A 111 -16.62 12.91 29.96
CA CYS A 111 -17.55 11.94 30.48
C CYS A 111 -17.42 10.65 29.67
N TRP A 112 -17.98 9.56 30.18
CA TRP A 112 -17.89 8.26 29.52
C TRP A 112 -19.19 7.48 29.59
N LYS A 113 -19.33 6.55 28.65
CA LYS A 113 -20.41 5.57 28.62
C LYS A 113 -19.82 4.16 28.53
N THR A 114 -20.17 3.32 29.49
CA THR A 114 -19.70 1.93 29.56
C THR A 114 -20.74 0.99 28.95
N HIS A 115 -20.27 0.07 28.13
CA HIS A 115 -21.08 -0.99 27.53
C HIS A 115 -20.48 -2.34 27.90
N TYR A 116 -21.32 -3.26 28.39
CA TYR A 116 -20.92 -4.62 28.74
C TYR A 116 -21.41 -5.59 27.68
N GLU A 117 -20.58 -6.56 27.31
CA GLU A 117 -20.93 -7.56 26.32
C GLU A 117 -22.20 -8.37 26.66
N GLU A 118 -22.50 -8.53 27.95
CA GLU A 118 -23.69 -9.22 28.47
C GLU A 118 -24.99 -8.53 28.05
N ASP A 119 -24.95 -7.22 27.82
CA ASP A 119 -26.10 -6.42 27.38
C ASP A 119 -26.47 -6.66 25.90
N PHE A 120 -25.62 -7.38 25.16
CA PHE A 120 -25.77 -7.61 23.73
C PHE A 120 -25.98 -9.09 23.40
N LYS A 121 -26.88 -9.34 22.46
CA LYS A 121 -27.11 -10.66 21.89
C LYS A 121 -26.13 -10.95 20.75
N ARG A 122 -26.05 -12.21 20.32
CA ARG A 122 -25.27 -12.62 19.13
C ARG A 122 -25.90 -12.04 17.86
N ALA A 123 -25.08 -11.41 17.01
CA ALA A 123 -25.56 -10.87 15.75
C ALA A 123 -26.09 -11.94 14.78
N ALA A 124 -27.25 -11.66 14.21
CA ALA A 124 -27.88 -12.42 13.15
C ALA A 124 -27.40 -11.97 11.76
N ASN A 125 -27.83 -12.71 10.73
CA ASN A 125 -27.47 -12.45 9.33
C ASN A 125 -27.82 -11.02 8.90
N LYS A 126 -27.02 -10.45 7.98
CA LYS A 126 -27.19 -9.08 7.45
C LYS A 126 -28.55 -8.80 6.78
N GLY A 127 -29.34 -9.83 6.47
CA GLY A 127 -30.69 -9.72 5.90
C GLY A 127 -31.76 -9.20 6.87
N ASN A 128 -31.45 -9.14 8.17
CA ASN A 128 -32.31 -8.53 9.18
C ASN A 128 -31.71 -7.18 9.61
N PRO A 129 -32.01 -6.09 8.87
CA PRO A 129 -31.65 -4.74 9.29
C PRO A 129 -32.49 -4.36 10.51
N GLY A 130 -31.84 -3.90 11.57
CA GLY A 130 -32.50 -3.56 12.81
C GLY A 130 -31.56 -2.84 13.76
N ASN A 131 -32.13 -2.01 14.63
CA ASN A 131 -31.43 -1.24 15.65
C ASN A 131 -31.07 -2.09 16.89
N ASP A 132 -30.95 -3.39 16.69
CA ASP A 132 -30.88 -4.36 17.76
C ASP A 132 -29.52 -4.30 18.47
N ASN A 133 -29.55 -4.50 19.79
CA ASN A 133 -28.36 -4.68 20.63
C ASN A 133 -27.70 -6.03 20.33
N HIS A 134 -27.02 -6.09 19.18
CA HIS A 134 -26.32 -7.26 18.70
C HIS A 134 -24.84 -6.96 18.45
N ILE A 135 -23.98 -7.92 18.77
CA ILE A 135 -22.54 -7.85 18.51
C ILE A 135 -22.02 -9.17 17.92
N PRO A 136 -20.82 -9.18 17.32
CA PRO A 136 -20.16 -10.42 16.94
C PRO A 136 -19.97 -11.31 18.18
N LYS A 137 -20.48 -12.54 18.13
CA LYS A 137 -20.21 -13.60 19.11
C LYS A 137 -19.89 -14.90 18.36
N ASN A 138 -18.60 -15.20 18.25
CA ASN A 138 -18.07 -16.39 17.57
C ASN A 138 -16.70 -16.75 18.19
N LYS A 139 -16.38 -18.04 18.32
CA LYS A 139 -15.11 -18.49 18.90
C LYS A 139 -13.87 -17.96 18.18
N ASN A 140 -13.98 -17.69 16.87
CA ASN A 140 -12.90 -17.24 15.98
C ASN A 140 -12.88 -15.71 15.78
N VAL A 141 -13.63 -14.97 16.59
CA VAL A 141 -13.60 -13.52 16.66
C VAL A 141 -13.22 -13.14 18.10
N ILE A 142 -12.32 -12.17 18.27
CA ILE A 142 -11.91 -11.74 19.60
C ILE A 142 -13.12 -11.22 20.40
N ARG A 143 -13.14 -11.54 21.69
CA ARG A 143 -14.22 -11.14 22.57
C ARG A 143 -13.88 -9.82 23.27
N ASN A 144 -14.60 -8.76 22.94
CA ASN A 144 -14.60 -7.51 23.72
C ASN A 144 -15.56 -7.67 24.90
N TYR A 145 -15.03 -7.69 26.13
CA TYR A 145 -15.83 -7.81 27.35
C TYR A 145 -16.53 -6.50 27.70
N VAL A 146 -15.80 -5.39 27.59
CA VAL A 146 -16.27 -4.05 27.94
C VAL A 146 -15.72 -3.06 26.92
N ASN A 147 -16.54 -2.09 26.55
CA ASN A 147 -16.07 -0.92 25.83
C ASN A 147 -16.56 0.36 26.52
N VAL A 148 -15.64 1.28 26.74
CA VAL A 148 -15.91 2.59 27.32
C VAL A 148 -15.77 3.63 26.22
N GLU A 149 -16.86 4.27 25.85
CA GLU A 149 -16.86 5.40 24.93
C GLU A 149 -16.58 6.70 25.68
N LEU A 150 -15.61 7.49 25.20
CA LEU A 150 -15.21 8.78 25.77
C LEU A 150 -15.87 9.93 25.01
N PHE A 151 -16.40 10.91 25.74
CA PHE A 151 -17.06 12.09 25.19
C PHE A 151 -16.66 13.36 25.94
N HIS A 152 -16.88 14.50 25.31
CA HIS A 152 -16.83 15.78 26.01
C HIS A 152 -18.02 15.91 26.97
N ARG A 153 -17.84 16.46 28.17
CA ARG A 153 -18.90 16.61 29.18
C ARG A 153 -20.06 17.48 28.71
N GLU A 154 -19.80 18.46 27.85
CA GLU A 154 -20.85 19.28 27.23
C GLU A 154 -21.55 18.58 26.04
N ASP A 155 -21.04 17.45 25.55
CA ASP A 155 -21.74 16.63 24.55
C ASP A 155 -22.77 15.72 25.22
N SER A 156 -23.83 16.33 25.75
CA SER A 156 -24.91 15.63 26.47
C SER A 156 -25.62 14.56 25.64
N ASN A 157 -25.54 14.66 24.31
CA ASN A 157 -26.17 13.73 23.37
C ASN A 157 -25.21 12.63 22.89
N HIS A 158 -23.95 12.62 23.35
CA HIS A 158 -22.92 11.66 22.99
C HIS A 158 -22.79 11.49 21.46
N GLN A 159 -22.82 12.60 20.73
CA GLN A 159 -22.77 12.60 19.27
C GLN A 159 -21.35 12.44 18.72
N ASP A 160 -20.34 12.92 19.47
CA ASP A 160 -18.94 13.00 19.10
C ASP A 160 -18.06 12.19 20.05
N CYS A 161 -17.87 10.92 19.73
CA CYS A 161 -17.00 10.04 20.49
C CYS A 161 -15.54 10.40 20.23
N LEU A 162 -14.81 10.76 21.28
CA LEU A 162 -13.43 11.24 21.23
C LEU A 162 -12.40 10.10 21.33
N GLY A 163 -12.81 8.94 21.83
CA GLY A 163 -11.95 7.77 21.96
C GLY A 163 -12.65 6.59 22.63
N TRP A 164 -11.98 5.45 22.64
CA TRP A 164 -12.44 4.20 23.25
C TRP A 164 -11.40 3.63 24.21
N ILE A 165 -11.89 2.98 25.27
CA ILE A 165 -11.13 2.05 26.09
C ILE A 165 -11.84 0.70 25.98
N THR A 166 -11.23 -0.25 25.28
CA THR A 166 -11.80 -1.58 25.07
C THR A 166 -11.04 -2.61 25.89
N ILE A 167 -11.75 -3.34 26.75
CA ILE A 167 -11.21 -4.47 27.52
C ILE A 167 -11.63 -5.75 26.79
N MET A 168 -10.66 -6.54 26.37
CA MET A 168 -10.87 -7.71 25.53
C MET A 168 -10.06 -8.92 25.99
N GLU A 169 -10.45 -10.08 25.47
CA GLU A 169 -9.69 -11.32 25.62
C GLU A 169 -8.23 -11.12 25.19
N LYS A 170 -7.28 -11.64 25.97
CA LYS A 170 -5.85 -11.52 25.69
C LYS A 170 -5.39 -12.70 24.83
N GLY A 171 -4.75 -12.41 23.70
CA GLY A 171 -4.04 -13.39 22.88
C GLY A 171 -2.70 -13.78 23.48
N GLU A 172 -2.29 -15.03 23.27
CA GLU A 172 -0.97 -15.54 23.67
C GLU A 172 0.12 -15.01 22.73
N GLU A 173 -0.07 -15.21 21.43
CA GLU A 173 0.86 -14.80 20.38
C GLU A 173 0.08 -14.55 19.08
N ASP A 174 0.60 -13.64 18.25
CA ASP A 174 0.07 -13.39 16.91
C ASP A 174 0.53 -14.44 15.90
N LEU A 175 -0.30 -14.70 14.89
CA LEU A 175 -0.05 -15.75 13.90
C LEU A 175 1.17 -15.45 13.04
N ARG A 176 1.59 -14.18 12.86
CA ARG A 176 2.81 -13.88 12.11
C ARG A 176 4.03 -14.40 12.86
N SER A 177 4.14 -14.10 14.15
CA SER A 177 5.27 -14.55 14.97
C SER A 177 5.36 -16.08 14.98
N ILE A 178 4.22 -16.77 15.15
CA ILE A 178 4.11 -18.23 15.08
C ILE A 178 4.59 -18.80 13.73
N LEU A 179 4.12 -18.24 12.61
CA LEU A 179 4.45 -18.74 11.28
C LEU A 179 5.89 -18.40 10.87
N LYS A 180 6.40 -17.25 11.29
CA LYS A 180 7.76 -16.77 11.01
C LYS A 180 8.82 -17.57 11.77
N GLU A 181 8.54 -17.91 13.02
CA GLU A 181 9.40 -18.76 13.86
C GLU A 181 9.16 -20.27 13.59
N GLU A 182 8.25 -20.59 12.67
CA GLU A 182 7.91 -21.96 12.25
C GLU A 182 7.52 -22.87 13.43
N LYS A 183 6.83 -22.32 14.44
CA LYS A 183 6.48 -23.01 15.70
C LYS A 183 5.48 -24.16 15.58
N ILE A 184 4.74 -24.21 14.47
CA ILE A 184 3.61 -25.13 14.29
C ILE A 184 3.71 -25.92 12.99
N GLU A 185 3.28 -27.17 13.06
CA GLU A 185 3.28 -28.16 11.97
C GLU A 185 2.05 -28.04 11.07
N ILE A 186 2.08 -28.72 9.91
CA ILE A 186 1.04 -28.61 8.88
C ILE A 186 -0.37 -28.92 9.39
N GLU A 187 -0.55 -29.92 10.25
CA GLU A 187 -1.89 -30.31 10.74
C GLU A 187 -2.53 -29.23 11.61
N GLU A 188 -1.72 -28.55 12.43
CA GLU A 188 -2.19 -27.41 13.20
C GLU A 188 -2.50 -26.21 12.31
N ARG A 189 -1.66 -25.94 11.30
CA ARG A 189 -1.90 -24.87 10.32
C ARG A 189 -3.19 -25.09 9.53
N LYS A 190 -3.53 -26.34 9.16
CA LYS A 190 -4.80 -26.70 8.53
C LYS A 190 -5.99 -26.38 9.40
N LYS A 191 -5.94 -26.77 10.67
CA LYS A 191 -6.99 -26.47 11.65
C LYS A 191 -7.16 -24.95 11.79
N ILE A 192 -6.06 -24.23 11.91
CA ILE A 192 -6.05 -22.77 11.99
C ILE A 192 -6.67 -22.14 10.73
N ALA A 193 -6.30 -22.60 9.53
CA ALA A 193 -6.86 -22.12 8.27
C ALA A 193 -8.39 -22.27 8.22
N GLN A 194 -8.89 -23.44 8.61
CA GLN A 194 -10.34 -23.71 8.65
C GLN A 194 -11.06 -22.81 9.66
N GLU A 195 -10.46 -22.61 10.83
CA GLU A 195 -11.02 -21.77 11.90
C GLU A 195 -11.02 -20.28 11.55
N ILE A 196 -9.98 -19.81 10.84
CA ILE A 196 -9.92 -18.46 10.28
C ILE A 196 -11.01 -18.27 9.22
N GLU A 197 -11.21 -19.23 8.31
CA GLU A 197 -12.27 -19.19 7.30
C GLU A 197 -13.66 -19.12 7.95
N ASN A 198 -13.89 -19.89 9.01
CA ASN A 198 -15.13 -19.87 9.78
C ASN A 198 -15.39 -18.49 10.41
N GLY A 199 -14.36 -17.88 11.02
CA GLY A 199 -14.44 -16.53 11.58
C GLY A 199 -14.71 -15.46 10.52
N PHE A 200 -13.97 -15.50 9.41
CA PHE A 200 -14.11 -14.56 8.31
C PHE A 200 -15.50 -14.66 7.65
N SER A 201 -15.97 -15.87 7.40
CA SER A 201 -17.31 -16.13 6.84
C SER A 201 -18.42 -15.66 7.79
N TYR A 202 -18.26 -15.89 9.09
CA TYR A 202 -19.18 -15.38 10.10
C TYR A 202 -19.27 -13.84 10.08
N LEU A 203 -18.14 -13.13 10.07
CA LEU A 203 -18.11 -11.67 9.99
C LEU A 203 -18.82 -11.16 8.72
N MET A 204 -18.51 -11.76 7.57
CA MET A 204 -19.16 -11.43 6.29
C MET A 204 -20.68 -11.65 6.30
N MET A 205 -21.13 -12.72 6.96
CA MET A 205 -22.54 -13.08 7.10
C MET A 205 -23.31 -12.07 7.96
N ILE A 206 -22.70 -11.59 9.05
CA ILE A 206 -23.29 -10.55 9.92
C ILE A 206 -23.08 -9.13 9.38
N GLY A 207 -22.40 -8.97 8.24
CA GLY A 207 -22.26 -7.70 7.53
C GLY A 207 -21.04 -6.86 7.93
N ILE A 208 -20.02 -7.49 8.50
CA ILE A 208 -18.69 -6.89 8.73
C ILE A 208 -17.74 -7.44 7.68
N ARG A 209 -17.11 -6.56 6.89
CA ARG A 209 -15.99 -6.93 6.01
C ARG A 209 -14.69 -6.46 6.61
N VAL A 210 -13.74 -7.36 6.82
CA VAL A 210 -12.40 -7.03 7.33
C VAL A 210 -11.51 -6.64 6.16
N TYR A 211 -10.92 -5.44 6.21
CA TYR A 211 -10.02 -4.95 5.16
C TYR A 211 -8.55 -4.99 5.55
N ASP A 212 -8.23 -5.26 6.80
CA ASP A 212 -6.85 -5.49 7.24
C ASP A 212 -6.64 -6.96 7.62
N PHE A 213 -6.93 -7.85 6.67
CA PHE A 213 -6.91 -9.30 6.89
C PHE A 213 -5.49 -9.85 6.66
N LYS A 214 -4.72 -9.93 7.74
CA LYS A 214 -3.31 -10.33 7.77
C LYS A 214 -3.00 -11.16 9.01
N SER A 215 -1.84 -11.81 9.01
CA SER A 215 -1.39 -12.70 10.08
C SER A 215 -1.31 -12.03 11.46
N GLU A 216 -0.91 -10.76 11.52
CA GLU A 216 -0.79 -9.98 12.75
C GLU A 216 -2.14 -9.67 13.39
N ASN A 217 -3.20 -9.68 12.57
CA ASN A 217 -4.57 -9.46 13.03
C ASN A 217 -5.28 -10.78 13.33
N ILE A 218 -4.52 -11.87 13.50
CA ILE A 218 -4.96 -13.16 14.03
C ILE A 218 -4.11 -13.49 15.25
N VAL A 219 -4.75 -13.71 16.40
CA VAL A 219 -4.07 -14.16 17.63
C VAL A 219 -4.60 -15.52 18.05
N LEU A 220 -3.75 -16.32 18.70
CA LEU A 220 -4.19 -17.56 19.33
C LEU A 220 -4.64 -17.30 20.77
N VAL A 221 -5.77 -17.89 21.15
CA VAL A 221 -6.22 -18.00 22.54
C VAL A 221 -6.57 -19.44 22.81
N ASN A 222 -5.81 -20.10 23.68
CA ASN A 222 -5.92 -21.53 23.96
C ASN A 222 -5.91 -22.38 22.67
N GLY A 223 -5.01 -22.05 21.73
CA GLY A 223 -4.89 -22.71 20.43
C GLY A 223 -6.04 -22.46 19.44
N ILE A 224 -6.94 -21.52 19.71
CA ILE A 224 -8.03 -21.12 18.80
C ILE A 224 -7.66 -19.78 18.15
N PRO A 225 -7.60 -19.69 16.81
CA PRO A 225 -7.32 -18.43 16.13
C PRO A 225 -8.54 -17.50 16.19
N LYS A 226 -8.27 -16.24 16.53
CA LYS A 226 -9.26 -15.18 16.66
C LYS A 226 -8.86 -13.97 15.83
N ILE A 227 -9.81 -13.50 15.01
CA ILE A 227 -9.67 -12.25 14.27
C ILE A 227 -9.76 -11.08 15.24
N ILE A 228 -8.75 -10.23 15.21
CA ILE A 228 -8.65 -9.00 15.99
C ILE A 228 -8.64 -7.77 15.07
N ASP A 229 -8.52 -6.59 15.70
CA ASP A 229 -8.40 -5.27 15.08
C ASP A 229 -9.46 -4.89 14.04
N PHE A 230 -10.54 -4.28 14.53
CA PHE A 230 -11.63 -3.78 13.69
C PHE A 230 -11.44 -2.31 13.27
N GLY A 231 -10.21 -1.79 13.32
CA GLY A 231 -9.89 -0.41 12.92
C GLY A 231 -10.16 -0.13 11.44
N LEU A 232 -10.00 -1.15 10.58
CA LEU A 232 -10.19 -1.08 9.12
C LEU A 232 -11.23 -2.12 8.65
N ILE A 233 -12.51 -1.78 8.83
CA ILE A 233 -13.64 -2.62 8.42
C ILE A 233 -14.68 -1.85 7.61
N MET A 234 -15.51 -2.60 6.89
CA MET A 234 -16.78 -2.10 6.37
C MET A 234 -17.96 -2.69 7.12
N GLU A 235 -18.87 -1.81 7.53
CA GLU A 235 -20.09 -2.14 8.26
C GLU A 235 -21.30 -1.95 7.33
N LEU A 236 -22.06 -3.02 7.05
CA LEU A 236 -23.14 -3.01 6.05
C LEU A 236 -24.56 -2.93 6.64
N THR A 237 -24.73 -3.02 7.95
CA THR A 237 -26.02 -3.28 8.62
C THR A 237 -26.57 -2.12 9.42
N GLY A 238 -25.71 -1.17 9.80
CA GLY A 238 -26.02 -0.05 10.65
C GLY A 238 -26.17 -0.32 12.14
N ARG A 239 -25.89 -1.55 12.61
CA ARG A 239 -26.12 -1.96 14.01
C ARG A 239 -25.35 -1.11 15.01
N ILE A 240 -26.06 -0.63 16.03
CA ILE A 240 -25.47 0.25 17.04
C ILE A 240 -24.52 -0.50 17.98
N GLY A 241 -24.81 -1.78 18.30
CA GLY A 241 -23.97 -2.61 19.17
C GLY A 241 -22.55 -2.78 18.65
N TYR A 242 -22.34 -2.85 17.33
CA TYR A 242 -21.00 -2.90 16.75
C TYR A 242 -20.17 -1.67 17.09
N ARG A 243 -20.80 -0.49 17.15
CA ARG A 243 -20.14 0.76 17.54
C ARG A 243 -19.90 0.80 19.04
N GLN A 244 -20.94 0.52 19.81
CA GLN A 244 -20.90 0.58 21.28
C GLN A 244 -19.87 -0.38 21.88
N MET A 245 -19.64 -1.53 21.26
CA MET A 245 -18.66 -2.53 21.72
C MET A 245 -17.32 -2.50 20.97
N GLY A 246 -17.02 -1.44 20.20
CA GLY A 246 -15.69 -1.25 19.61
C GLY A 246 -15.35 -2.14 18.40
N TYR A 247 -16.35 -2.70 17.70
CA TYR A 247 -16.18 -3.50 16.47
C TYR A 247 -16.35 -2.70 15.18
N ALA A 248 -16.87 -1.47 15.25
CA ALA A 248 -17.06 -0.61 14.07
C ALA A 248 -17.07 0.86 14.47
N ARG A 249 -16.36 1.73 13.77
CA ARG A 249 -16.42 3.18 14.02
C ARG A 249 -17.66 3.82 13.40
N LYS A 250 -18.13 4.92 13.98
CA LYS A 250 -19.20 5.76 13.42
C LYS A 250 -18.67 6.53 12.20
N GLY A 251 -19.55 6.75 11.22
CA GLY A 251 -19.26 7.57 10.03
C GLY A 251 -19.50 6.82 8.71
N THR A 252 -19.95 7.55 7.70
CA THR A 252 -20.25 7.01 6.36
C THR A 252 -19.04 6.40 5.67
N LYS A 253 -17.82 6.84 6.00
CA LYS A 253 -16.59 6.26 5.44
C LYS A 253 -16.39 4.77 5.75
N TYR A 254 -16.89 4.29 6.89
CA TYR A 254 -16.83 2.86 7.27
C TYR A 254 -17.93 2.02 6.61
N ARG A 255 -18.74 2.63 5.73
CA ARG A 255 -19.77 1.93 4.94
C ARG A 255 -19.45 1.91 3.45
N THR A 256 -18.36 2.56 3.06
CA THR A 256 -17.97 2.74 1.66
C THR A 256 -16.53 2.23 1.48
N PRO A 257 -16.28 1.15 0.70
CA PRO A 257 -14.96 0.55 0.53
C PRO A 257 -13.87 1.58 0.17
N GLY A 258 -14.17 2.40 -0.84
CA GLY A 258 -13.24 3.40 -1.36
C GLY A 258 -13.06 4.63 -0.47
N ALA A 259 -13.69 4.69 0.72
CA ALA A 259 -13.54 5.80 1.66
C ALA A 259 -12.59 5.48 2.83
N LEU A 260 -12.13 4.23 2.97
CA LEU A 260 -11.19 3.83 4.02
C LEU A 260 -9.77 4.27 3.72
N PHE A 261 -9.35 4.26 2.44
CA PHE A 261 -8.02 4.67 1.96
C PHE A 261 -6.88 4.13 2.83
N ALA A 262 -6.97 2.86 3.23
CA ALA A 262 -5.95 2.19 4.03
C ALA A 262 -5.78 0.72 3.59
N ALA A 263 -4.54 0.26 3.64
CA ALA A 263 -4.14 -1.03 3.08
C ALA A 263 -2.82 -1.52 3.69
N THR A 264 -2.68 -2.83 3.82
CA THR A 264 -1.42 -3.46 4.25
C THR A 264 -0.70 -4.06 3.03
N PRO A 265 0.58 -3.70 2.77
CA PRO A 265 1.37 -4.30 1.71
C PRO A 265 1.35 -5.83 1.77
N GLY A 266 1.06 -6.44 0.63
CA GLY A 266 0.99 -7.90 0.47
C GLY A 266 -0.30 -8.55 0.96
N PHE A 267 -1.16 -7.84 1.70
CA PHE A 267 -2.42 -8.38 2.22
C PHE A 267 -3.65 -7.59 1.78
N ALA A 268 -3.46 -6.46 1.09
CA ALA A 268 -4.56 -5.62 0.63
C ALA A 268 -5.31 -6.17 -0.58
N THR A 269 -6.59 -5.85 -0.65
CA THR A 269 -7.42 -6.00 -1.85
C THR A 269 -7.38 -4.71 -2.68
N GLN A 270 -7.40 -4.83 -4.00
CA GLN A 270 -7.34 -3.67 -4.91
C GLN A 270 -8.43 -2.63 -4.64
N SER A 271 -9.62 -3.07 -4.23
CA SER A 271 -10.77 -2.20 -3.94
C SER A 271 -10.61 -1.32 -2.69
N GLN A 272 -9.58 -1.56 -1.87
CA GLN A 272 -9.20 -0.67 -0.76
C GLN A 272 -8.37 0.53 -1.23
N ILE A 273 -7.69 0.36 -2.37
CA ILE A 273 -6.65 1.27 -2.85
C ILE A 273 -7.15 2.06 -4.07
N THR A 274 -7.91 1.40 -4.94
CA THR A 274 -8.38 1.95 -6.22
C THR A 274 -9.83 1.56 -6.48
N LYS A 275 -10.38 2.00 -7.61
CA LYS A 275 -11.74 1.63 -8.04
C LYS A 275 -11.86 0.18 -8.52
N GLY A 276 -10.75 -0.53 -8.73
CA GLY A 276 -10.74 -1.91 -9.25
C GLY A 276 -11.08 -2.97 -8.21
N ASN A 277 -11.34 -4.20 -8.65
CA ASN A 277 -11.55 -5.36 -7.78
C ASN A 277 -11.01 -6.67 -8.37
N SER A 278 -10.01 -6.58 -9.25
CA SER A 278 -9.40 -7.75 -9.89
C SER A 278 -8.48 -8.52 -8.97
N PHE A 279 -7.73 -7.83 -8.11
CA PHE A 279 -6.89 -8.47 -7.10
C PHE A 279 -7.56 -8.50 -5.72
N LYS A 280 -7.56 -9.67 -5.08
CA LYS A 280 -8.11 -9.88 -3.75
C LYS A 280 -7.08 -10.52 -2.82
N GLY A 281 -6.81 -9.88 -1.69
CA GLY A 281 -5.66 -10.15 -0.82
C GLY A 281 -5.86 -11.32 0.15
N PHE A 282 -6.03 -12.55 -0.36
CA PHE A 282 -6.14 -13.76 0.48
C PHE A 282 -4.78 -14.42 0.75
N ASN A 283 -3.71 -13.62 0.75
CA ASN A 283 -2.35 -14.14 0.78
C ASN A 283 -2.00 -14.84 2.09
N LEU A 284 -2.71 -14.53 3.20
CA LEU A 284 -2.57 -15.22 4.49
C LEU A 284 -2.60 -16.75 4.37
N TYR A 285 -3.45 -17.31 3.50
CA TYR A 285 -3.56 -18.75 3.35
C TYR A 285 -2.30 -19.37 2.72
N TYR A 286 -1.57 -18.63 1.87
CA TYR A 286 -0.26 -19.09 1.40
C TYR A 286 0.80 -19.12 2.50
N PHE A 287 0.69 -18.27 3.53
CA PHE A 287 1.55 -18.31 4.71
C PHE A 287 1.20 -19.46 5.67
N LEU A 288 -0.05 -19.92 5.66
CA LEU A 288 -0.45 -21.10 6.44
C LEU A 288 0.04 -22.41 5.84
N ILE A 289 0.25 -22.48 4.52
CA ILE A 289 0.57 -23.75 3.85
C ILE A 289 2.03 -23.84 3.36
N CYS A 290 2.71 -22.70 3.24
CA CYS A 290 4.14 -22.65 2.94
C CYS A 290 4.93 -22.22 4.18
N ASN A 291 6.24 -22.45 4.19
CA ASN A 291 7.08 -21.77 5.16
C ASN A 291 7.21 -20.28 4.83
N TRP A 292 7.61 -19.47 5.82
CA TRP A 292 7.53 -18.00 5.74
C TRP A 292 8.24 -17.43 4.51
N LYS A 293 9.46 -17.90 4.24
CA LYS A 293 10.27 -17.41 3.11
C LYS A 293 9.71 -17.87 1.76
N THR A 294 9.19 -19.10 1.70
CA THR A 294 8.59 -19.65 0.48
C THR A 294 7.34 -18.89 0.08
N SER A 295 6.49 -18.47 1.04
CA SER A 295 5.32 -17.64 0.74
C SER A 295 5.70 -16.36 -0.01
N TRP A 296 6.71 -15.62 0.48
CA TRP A 296 7.21 -14.42 -0.19
C TRP A 296 7.78 -14.71 -1.59
N THR A 297 8.56 -15.79 -1.72
CA THR A 297 9.15 -16.19 -3.00
C THR A 297 8.06 -16.53 -4.03
N LEU A 298 7.12 -17.41 -3.68
CA LEU A 298 6.06 -17.86 -4.57
C LEU A 298 5.11 -16.74 -5.00
N LEU A 299 4.87 -15.76 -4.12
CA LEU A 299 4.00 -14.63 -4.39
C LEU A 299 4.67 -13.55 -5.23
N TYR A 300 5.92 -13.18 -4.94
CA TYR A 300 6.50 -11.92 -5.42
C TYR A 300 7.78 -12.05 -6.23
N LYS A 301 8.44 -13.21 -6.23
CA LYS A 301 9.63 -13.40 -7.06
C LYS A 301 9.19 -13.78 -8.49
N PRO A 302 9.65 -13.04 -9.52
CA PRO A 302 9.52 -13.48 -10.91
C PRO A 302 10.21 -14.84 -11.10
N ILE A 303 9.52 -15.80 -11.70
CA ILE A 303 10.00 -17.18 -11.84
C ILE A 303 10.03 -17.58 -13.31
N GLY A 304 11.21 -18.00 -13.78
CA GLY A 304 11.41 -18.54 -15.12
C GLY A 304 10.92 -19.98 -15.27
N GLU A 305 10.87 -20.49 -16.50
CA GLU A 305 10.32 -21.81 -16.80
C GLU A 305 11.05 -22.97 -16.09
N GLU A 306 12.38 -22.94 -16.06
CA GLU A 306 13.18 -23.99 -15.41
C GLU A 306 13.03 -24.00 -13.89
N GLU A 307 12.90 -22.83 -13.27
CA GLU A 307 12.60 -22.73 -11.84
C GLU A 307 11.16 -23.16 -11.54
N ARG A 308 10.20 -22.81 -12.40
CA ARG A 308 8.80 -23.25 -12.31
C ARG A 308 8.68 -24.77 -12.30
N LYS A 309 9.35 -25.48 -13.22
CA LYS A 309 9.36 -26.96 -13.27
C LYS A 309 9.86 -27.58 -11.96
N LYS A 310 10.87 -26.97 -11.32
CA LYS A 310 11.39 -27.42 -10.02
C LYS A 310 10.38 -27.20 -8.90
N ILE A 311 9.73 -26.04 -8.86
CA ILE A 311 8.70 -25.70 -7.88
C ILE A 311 7.48 -26.61 -8.06
N ASP A 312 7.06 -26.89 -9.29
CA ASP A 312 5.93 -27.79 -9.57
C ASP A 312 6.14 -29.18 -8.99
N LYS A 313 7.38 -29.69 -9.03
CA LYS A 313 7.72 -30.96 -8.38
C LYS A 313 7.52 -30.89 -6.87
N ILE A 314 8.04 -29.84 -6.22
CA ILE A 314 7.88 -29.64 -4.76
C ILE A 314 6.39 -29.54 -4.39
N VAL A 315 5.63 -28.71 -5.11
CA VAL A 315 4.20 -28.51 -4.89
C VAL A 315 3.42 -29.81 -5.07
N LYS A 316 3.77 -30.62 -6.07
CA LYS A 316 3.19 -31.94 -6.30
C LYS A 316 3.51 -32.91 -5.15
N ASP A 317 4.76 -32.93 -4.69
CA ASP A 317 5.21 -33.78 -3.59
C ASP A 317 4.47 -33.41 -2.28
N CYS A 318 4.09 -32.15 -2.10
CA CYS A 318 3.25 -31.68 -0.99
C CYS A 318 1.73 -31.88 -1.19
N ASN A 319 1.29 -32.56 -2.26
CA ASN A 319 -0.14 -32.70 -2.63
C ASN A 319 -0.87 -31.35 -2.80
N ALA A 320 -0.20 -30.34 -3.33
CA ALA A 320 -0.69 -28.96 -3.42
C ALA A 320 -0.96 -28.48 -4.87
N TYR A 321 -1.29 -29.40 -5.80
CA TYR A 321 -1.54 -29.08 -7.21
C TYR A 321 -2.66 -28.04 -7.44
N SER A 322 -3.56 -27.92 -6.46
CA SER A 322 -4.70 -27.00 -6.47
C SER A 322 -4.40 -25.64 -5.82
N ILE A 323 -3.16 -25.35 -5.41
CA ILE A 323 -2.80 -24.15 -4.61
C ILE A 323 -3.28 -22.83 -5.24
N HIS A 324 -3.32 -22.73 -6.58
CA HIS A 324 -3.82 -21.56 -7.28
C HIS A 324 -5.32 -21.28 -7.08
N ARG A 325 -6.11 -22.24 -6.58
CA ARG A 325 -7.55 -22.03 -6.30
C ARG A 325 -7.79 -21.14 -5.09
N ILE A 326 -6.80 -20.93 -4.22
CA ILE A 326 -6.88 -19.94 -3.11
C ILE A 326 -7.21 -18.54 -3.66
N LYS A 327 -6.61 -18.15 -4.81
CA LYS A 327 -6.93 -16.87 -5.48
C LYS A 327 -8.39 -16.77 -5.95
N LYS A 328 -9.07 -17.92 -6.08
CA LYS A 328 -10.48 -18.07 -6.45
C LYS A 328 -11.42 -18.28 -5.25
N PHE A 329 -10.98 -17.97 -4.02
CA PHE A 329 -11.78 -18.08 -2.78
C PHE A 329 -12.03 -19.50 -2.32
N ASP A 330 -11.15 -20.41 -2.70
CA ASP A 330 -11.28 -21.81 -2.34
C ASP A 330 -10.22 -22.19 -1.31
N MET A 331 -10.59 -22.06 -0.03
CA MET A 331 -9.70 -22.36 1.09
C MET A 331 -9.71 -23.85 1.45
N SER A 332 -10.64 -24.63 0.88
CA SER A 332 -10.71 -26.08 1.10
C SER A 332 -9.43 -26.80 0.69
N VAL A 333 -8.69 -26.24 -0.28
CA VAL A 333 -7.37 -26.71 -0.71
C VAL A 333 -6.38 -26.81 0.44
N CYS A 334 -6.48 -25.98 1.49
CA CYS A 334 -5.57 -26.06 2.63
C CYS A 334 -5.64 -27.43 3.31
N SER A 335 -6.83 -28.06 3.33
CA SER A 335 -7.02 -29.38 3.94
C SER A 335 -6.37 -30.53 3.15
N GLU A 336 -6.15 -30.35 1.84
CA GLU A 336 -5.60 -31.37 0.94
C GLU A 336 -4.07 -31.53 1.07
N ILE A 337 -3.39 -30.50 1.56
CA ILE A 337 -1.92 -30.40 1.55
C ILE A 337 -1.30 -31.39 2.54
N SER A 338 -0.29 -32.15 2.13
CA SER A 338 0.29 -33.20 2.99
C SER A 338 1.44 -32.71 3.89
N SER A 339 2.12 -31.62 3.50
CA SER A 339 3.28 -31.09 4.20
C SER A 339 3.47 -29.60 3.91
N ILE A 340 4.23 -28.89 4.76
CA ILE A 340 4.55 -27.48 4.55
C ILE A 340 5.38 -27.35 3.27
N ILE A 341 4.93 -26.50 2.35
CA ILE A 341 5.65 -26.24 1.09
C ILE A 341 6.89 -25.39 1.39
N SER A 342 8.06 -25.92 1.03
CA SER A 342 9.35 -25.28 1.30
C SER A 342 10.25 -25.34 0.07
N ILE A 343 10.63 -24.17 -0.46
CA ILE A 343 11.61 -24.05 -1.55
C ILE A 343 13.02 -23.97 -0.93
N PRO A 344 13.98 -24.81 -1.36
CA PRO A 344 15.34 -24.80 -0.84
C PRO A 344 16.05 -23.44 -0.98
N ALA A 345 16.91 -23.12 -0.01
CA ALA A 345 17.70 -21.87 0.00
C ALA A 345 18.61 -21.70 -1.23
N SER A 346 19.13 -22.80 -1.76
CA SER A 346 19.99 -22.83 -2.96
C SER A 346 19.27 -22.39 -4.24
N SER A 347 17.94 -22.26 -4.22
CA SER A 347 17.12 -21.77 -5.34
C SER A 347 16.86 -20.26 -5.32
N SER A 348 17.75 -19.44 -4.74
CA SER A 348 17.60 -17.96 -4.66
C SER A 348 16.32 -17.53 -3.93
N VAL A 349 16.30 -17.79 -2.62
CA VAL A 349 15.19 -17.39 -1.74
C VAL A 349 15.07 -15.87 -1.70
N TYR A 350 13.91 -15.37 -2.13
CA TYR A 350 13.51 -13.98 -2.04
C TYR A 350 12.58 -13.82 -0.83
N CYS A 351 12.97 -12.98 0.13
CA CYS A 351 12.18 -12.76 1.32
C CYS A 351 12.05 -11.26 1.62
N LEU A 352 10.82 -10.77 1.54
CA LEU A 352 10.45 -9.41 1.90
C LEU A 352 10.17 -9.31 3.41
N ASP A 353 11.06 -9.82 4.25
CA ASP A 353 10.83 -9.86 5.70
C ASP A 353 11.33 -8.60 6.42
N ASP A 354 10.92 -7.44 5.88
CA ASP A 354 11.11 -6.15 6.54
C ASP A 354 10.10 -6.02 7.70
N ARG A 355 10.56 -5.57 8.87
CA ARG A 355 9.77 -5.49 10.10
C ARG A 355 8.56 -4.55 9.96
N ASN A 356 8.62 -3.61 9.02
CA ASN A 356 7.63 -2.59 8.77
C ASN A 356 6.77 -2.87 7.52
N LEU A 357 7.04 -3.93 6.75
CA LEU A 357 6.31 -4.26 5.52
C LEU A 357 4.81 -4.43 5.72
N THR A 358 4.42 -5.03 6.84
CA THR A 358 3.04 -5.45 7.10
C THR A 358 2.28 -4.47 8.00
N LYS A 359 2.84 -3.27 8.21
CA LYS A 359 2.13 -2.16 8.84
C LYS A 359 1.06 -1.60 7.90
N SER A 360 -0.08 -1.24 8.47
CA SER A 360 -1.21 -0.69 7.72
C SER A 360 -0.91 0.75 7.32
N LEU A 361 -1.11 1.05 6.04
CA LEU A 361 -0.72 2.33 5.44
C LEU A 361 -1.92 3.23 5.22
N LYS A 362 -1.68 4.54 5.29
CA LYS A 362 -2.65 5.55 4.87
C LYS A 362 -2.47 5.83 3.38
N VAL A 363 -3.19 5.11 2.52
CA VAL A 363 -3.14 5.28 1.05
C VAL A 363 -3.46 6.72 0.64
N SER A 364 -4.28 7.44 1.41
CA SER A 364 -4.52 8.87 1.15
C SER A 364 -3.25 9.73 1.30
N SER A 365 -2.27 9.33 2.10
CA SER A 365 -0.98 10.01 2.20
C SER A 365 -0.13 9.79 0.95
N LEU A 366 -0.27 8.64 0.27
CA LEU A 366 0.29 8.43 -1.08
C LEU A 366 -0.38 9.33 -2.10
N LYS A 367 -1.71 9.48 -2.02
CA LYS A 367 -2.47 10.41 -2.88
C LYS A 367 -2.06 11.87 -2.64
N GLN A 368 -1.99 12.32 -1.39
CA GLN A 368 -1.50 13.67 -1.06
C GLN A 368 -0.07 13.90 -1.57
N SER A 369 0.77 12.87 -1.52
CA SER A 369 2.13 12.94 -2.04
C SER A 369 2.15 13.05 -3.56
N ALA A 370 1.43 12.19 -4.27
CA ALA A 370 1.35 12.22 -5.73
C ALA A 370 0.62 13.46 -6.29
N GLU A 371 -0.45 13.93 -5.65
CA GLU A 371 -1.15 15.18 -6.04
C GLU A 371 -0.23 16.39 -5.91
N LYS A 372 0.74 16.39 -4.98
CA LYS A 372 1.77 17.45 -4.88
C LYS A 372 2.79 17.40 -6.02
N CYS A 373 3.00 16.25 -6.66
CA CYS A 373 3.78 16.12 -7.90
C CYS A 373 2.98 16.51 -9.16
N ILE A 374 1.65 16.37 -9.14
CA ILE A 374 0.81 16.42 -10.36
C ILE A 374 -0.03 17.70 -10.47
N ALA A 375 -0.36 18.36 -9.36
CA ALA A 375 -1.18 19.59 -9.34
C ALA A 375 -0.44 20.85 -9.84
N GLN A 376 0.78 20.68 -10.33
CA GLN A 376 1.54 21.75 -10.97
C GLN A 376 1.52 21.46 -12.47
N ASP A 377 0.87 22.34 -13.24
CA ASP A 377 1.51 22.70 -14.51
C ASP A 377 2.94 23.11 -14.12
N LEU A 378 3.92 22.37 -14.63
CA LEU A 378 5.31 22.24 -14.21
C LEU A 378 6.13 23.55 -14.22
N GLN A 379 5.49 24.72 -14.18
CA GLN A 379 6.11 26.04 -14.17
C GLN A 379 6.17 26.72 -12.80
N ASN A 380 5.39 26.32 -11.78
CA ASN A 380 5.38 27.04 -10.49
C ASN A 380 5.25 26.11 -9.27
N ALA A 381 6.33 25.39 -8.96
CA ALA A 381 6.43 24.60 -7.74
C ALA A 381 6.70 25.49 -6.52
N THR A 382 5.79 25.50 -5.54
CA THR A 382 6.04 26.08 -4.21
C THR A 382 6.11 24.99 -3.14
N LYS A 383 7.03 25.22 -2.18
CA LYS A 383 7.37 24.43 -0.98
C LYS A 383 6.19 23.66 -0.40
N ASN A 384 6.21 22.33 -0.55
CA ASN A 384 5.78 21.29 0.41
C ASN A 384 5.55 19.95 -0.32
N VAL A 385 6.50 19.56 -1.16
CA VAL A 385 6.46 18.33 -1.97
C VAL A 385 7.29 17.28 -1.25
N ILE A 386 6.59 16.38 -0.53
CA ILE A 386 6.96 15.00 -0.12
C ILE A 386 8.36 14.84 0.52
N ASP A 387 8.47 14.23 1.70
CA ASP A 387 9.78 13.90 2.28
C ASP A 387 10.18 12.44 1.86
N GLN A 388 11.08 12.26 0.89
CA GLN A 388 11.64 10.94 0.45
C GLN A 388 12.85 10.56 1.31
N LYS A 389 13.29 11.39 2.27
CA LYS A 389 14.37 10.99 3.18
C LYS A 389 14.05 9.67 3.89
N GLY A 390 12.76 9.29 3.93
CA GLY A 390 12.23 8.11 4.60
C GLY A 390 11.65 6.94 3.78
N SER A 391 11.67 6.89 2.43
CA SER A 391 10.85 5.87 1.72
C SER A 391 11.37 5.23 0.43
N ASN A 392 12.44 5.78 -0.17
CA ASN A 392 13.06 5.24 -1.40
C ASN A 392 12.02 4.95 -2.53
N LEU A 393 11.04 5.86 -2.72
CA LEU A 393 9.94 5.75 -3.69
C LEU A 393 10.27 6.19 -5.11
N CYS A 394 11.47 6.72 -5.34
CA CYS A 394 11.93 7.20 -6.64
C CYS A 394 11.73 6.16 -7.77
N VAL A 395 12.02 4.87 -7.49
CA VAL A 395 11.85 3.76 -8.44
C VAL A 395 10.38 3.52 -8.85
N PRO A 396 9.44 3.23 -7.94
CA PRO A 396 8.06 2.98 -8.34
C PRO A 396 7.35 4.23 -8.87
N ILE A 397 7.79 5.43 -8.48
CA ILE A 397 7.31 6.69 -9.08
C ILE A 397 7.73 6.76 -10.55
N SER A 398 9.01 6.54 -10.86
CA SER A 398 9.48 6.59 -12.24
C SER A 398 8.80 5.53 -13.11
N VAL A 399 8.65 4.31 -12.60
CA VAL A 399 7.94 3.22 -13.29
C VAL A 399 6.46 3.54 -13.52
N ALA A 400 5.77 4.15 -12.55
CA ALA A 400 4.39 4.58 -12.73
C ALA A 400 4.24 5.63 -13.84
N THR A 401 5.19 6.57 -13.93
CA THR A 401 5.23 7.57 -15.01
C THR A 401 5.46 6.93 -16.37
N LEU A 402 6.42 6.01 -16.48
CA LEU A 402 6.69 5.26 -17.72
C LEU A 402 5.48 4.44 -18.16
N LEU A 403 4.78 3.79 -17.23
CA LEU A 403 3.55 3.04 -17.53
C LEU A 403 2.45 3.93 -18.10
N ARG A 404 2.21 5.11 -17.52
CA ARG A 404 1.21 6.05 -18.08
C ARG A 404 1.59 6.52 -19.48
N TYR A 405 2.88 6.77 -19.71
CA TYR A 405 3.38 7.09 -21.04
C TYR A 405 3.11 5.93 -22.02
N ALA A 406 3.45 4.70 -21.66
CA ALA A 406 3.24 3.53 -22.50
C ALA A 406 1.75 3.26 -22.78
N MET A 407 0.88 3.42 -21.77
CA MET A 407 -0.58 3.31 -21.95
C MET A 407 -1.09 4.29 -23.00
N LYS A 408 -0.63 5.54 -22.95
CA LYS A 408 -1.05 6.59 -23.89
C LYS A 408 -0.51 6.34 -25.29
N ASN A 409 0.79 6.07 -25.42
CA ASN A 409 1.48 6.05 -26.72
C ASN A 409 1.43 4.68 -27.41
N ASP A 410 1.53 3.59 -26.66
CA ASP A 410 1.59 2.24 -27.23
C ASP A 410 0.17 1.66 -27.41
N LEU A 411 -0.77 2.00 -26.53
CA LEU A 411 -2.15 1.47 -26.57
C LEU A 411 -3.20 2.49 -27.02
N GLY A 412 -2.84 3.76 -27.17
CA GLY A 412 -3.80 4.84 -27.47
C GLY A 412 -4.84 5.04 -26.35
N PHE A 413 -4.52 4.68 -25.10
CA PHE A 413 -5.49 4.70 -24.00
C PHE A 413 -5.63 6.10 -23.38
N HIS A 414 -6.88 6.58 -23.32
CA HIS A 414 -7.25 7.84 -22.66
C HIS A 414 -8.02 7.57 -21.36
N ASP A 415 -7.43 7.92 -20.22
CA ASP A 415 -8.00 7.68 -18.89
C ASP A 415 -9.09 8.71 -18.51
N ASN A 416 -10.22 8.67 -19.21
CA ASN A 416 -11.31 9.63 -19.04
C ASN A 416 -11.93 9.62 -17.63
N LEU A 417 -11.91 8.47 -16.94
CA LEU A 417 -12.45 8.33 -15.58
C LEU A 417 -11.41 8.51 -14.47
N LYS A 418 -10.18 8.90 -14.83
CA LYS A 418 -9.08 9.14 -13.89
C LYS A 418 -8.85 7.93 -12.97
N SER A 419 -8.90 6.73 -13.53
CA SER A 419 -8.70 5.48 -12.79
C SER A 419 -7.21 5.07 -12.74
N TYR A 420 -6.41 5.52 -13.71
CA TYR A 420 -4.99 5.22 -13.90
C TYR A 420 -4.11 6.47 -13.66
N LEU A 421 -4.47 7.25 -12.65
CA LEU A 421 -3.61 8.30 -12.13
C LEU A 421 -2.31 7.70 -11.56
N VAL A 422 -1.24 8.50 -11.52
CA VAL A 422 0.09 8.03 -11.07
C VAL A 422 -0.01 7.48 -9.64
N GLU A 423 -0.78 8.11 -8.76
CA GLU A 423 -1.02 7.65 -7.39
C GLU A 423 -1.62 6.25 -7.31
N ASN A 424 -2.57 5.94 -8.19
CA ASN A 424 -3.25 4.66 -8.19
C ASN A 424 -2.29 3.58 -8.67
N ILE A 425 -1.53 3.85 -9.73
CA ILE A 425 -0.50 2.93 -10.24
C ILE A 425 0.59 2.73 -9.19
N LEU A 426 1.10 3.81 -8.59
CA LEU A 426 2.11 3.79 -7.53
C LEU A 426 1.65 2.95 -6.33
N ALA A 427 0.42 3.16 -5.86
CA ALA A 427 -0.13 2.40 -4.74
C ALA A 427 -0.25 0.90 -5.07
N ILE A 428 -0.68 0.56 -6.29
CA ILE A 428 -0.74 -0.85 -6.72
C ILE A 428 0.67 -1.45 -6.85
N LEU A 429 1.64 -0.69 -7.38
CA LEU A 429 3.03 -1.13 -7.49
C LEU A 429 3.63 -1.46 -6.11
N THR A 430 3.38 -0.60 -5.12
CA THR A 430 4.02 -0.67 -3.79
C THR A 430 3.28 -1.50 -2.75
N ILE A 431 1.98 -1.76 -2.95
CA ILE A 431 1.16 -2.52 -1.98
C ILE A 431 0.82 -3.92 -2.50
N ILE A 432 0.69 -4.10 -3.83
CA ILE A 432 0.25 -5.37 -4.43
C ILE A 432 1.34 -6.03 -5.27
N VAL A 433 1.90 -5.32 -6.26
CA VAL A 433 2.80 -5.93 -7.26
C VAL A 433 4.14 -6.29 -6.65
N CYS A 434 4.77 -5.32 -5.99
CA CYS A 434 6.00 -5.45 -5.24
C CYS A 434 5.80 -4.80 -3.87
N PRO A 435 5.14 -5.50 -2.93
CA PRO A 435 4.90 -5.00 -1.59
C PRO A 435 6.20 -4.51 -0.99
N ARG A 436 6.14 -3.35 -0.38
CA ARG A 436 7.29 -2.79 0.31
C ARG A 436 6.93 -2.11 1.60
N SER A 437 7.91 -2.07 2.49
CA SER A 437 7.85 -1.23 3.66
C SER A 437 7.74 0.24 3.24
N MET A 438 6.77 0.93 3.83
CA MET A 438 6.48 2.33 3.55
C MET A 438 6.71 3.12 4.84
N VAL A 439 7.88 2.90 5.46
CA VAL A 439 8.37 3.70 6.58
C VAL A 439 8.10 5.19 6.33
N GLY A 440 7.60 5.88 7.35
CA GLY A 440 7.19 7.29 7.23
C GLY A 440 5.82 7.54 6.59
N PHE A 441 5.18 6.54 5.97
CA PHE A 441 3.82 6.59 5.41
C PHE A 441 2.84 5.60 6.05
N ASN A 442 3.28 4.93 7.12
CA ASN A 442 2.43 4.12 7.99
C ASN A 442 1.29 4.98 8.54
N LEU A 443 0.14 4.38 8.91
CA LEU A 443 -0.90 5.10 9.66
C LEU A 443 -0.33 5.77 10.92
N ASN A 444 0.75 5.19 11.46
CA ASN A 444 1.48 5.61 12.64
C ASN A 444 3.01 5.57 12.38
N PRO A 445 3.61 6.60 11.79
CA PRO A 445 5.04 6.59 11.49
C PRO A 445 5.87 6.79 12.77
N ASP A 446 6.76 5.85 13.10
CA ASP A 446 7.77 6.06 14.14
C ASP A 446 9.00 6.75 13.52
N ARG A 447 9.40 7.90 14.10
CA ARG A 447 10.57 8.67 13.65
C ARG A 447 11.89 7.91 13.79
N THR A 448 11.92 6.81 14.56
CA THR A 448 13.11 5.96 14.69
C THR A 448 13.23 4.90 13.59
N GLU A 449 12.18 4.71 12.78
CA GLU A 449 12.24 3.84 11.62
C GLU A 449 13.16 4.48 10.55
N SER A 450 14.36 3.91 10.38
CA SER A 450 15.36 4.37 9.39
C SER A 450 15.83 3.26 8.44
N GLU A 451 15.36 2.03 8.64
CA GLU A 451 15.68 0.90 7.76
C GLU A 451 14.74 0.93 6.55
N PHE A 452 15.28 1.30 5.39
CA PHE A 452 14.52 1.36 4.14
C PHE A 452 14.79 0.13 3.29
N GLN A 453 13.72 -0.44 2.74
CA GLN A 453 13.83 -1.48 1.76
C GLN A 453 14.52 -0.93 0.50
N LEU A 454 15.68 -1.51 0.17
CA LEU A 454 16.39 -1.24 -1.07
C LEU A 454 15.50 -1.59 -2.25
N ASN A 455 15.45 -0.71 -3.25
CA ASN A 455 14.62 -0.91 -4.40
C ASN A 455 15.49 -1.11 -5.64
N ASN A 456 15.43 -2.32 -6.19
CA ASN A 456 16.08 -2.65 -7.44
C ASN A 456 15.08 -2.43 -8.57
N ILE A 457 15.39 -1.49 -9.46
CA ILE A 457 14.55 -1.17 -10.61
C ILE A 457 14.31 -2.39 -11.52
N GLU A 458 15.34 -3.20 -11.81
CA GLU A 458 15.21 -4.38 -12.66
C GLU A 458 14.27 -5.41 -12.02
N PHE A 459 14.30 -5.54 -10.69
CA PHE A 459 13.35 -6.40 -9.98
C PHE A 459 11.90 -5.93 -10.14
N LEU A 460 11.64 -4.62 -9.96
CA LEU A 460 10.29 -4.07 -10.13
C LEU A 460 9.81 -4.21 -11.59
N LEU A 461 10.67 -3.94 -12.56
CA LEU A 461 10.38 -4.10 -13.98
C LEU A 461 10.14 -5.57 -14.36
N ASP A 462 10.94 -6.49 -13.83
CA ASP A 462 10.73 -7.93 -13.99
C ASP A 462 9.40 -8.34 -13.38
N ARG A 463 9.07 -7.92 -12.15
CA ARG A 463 7.79 -8.23 -11.52
C ARG A 463 6.60 -7.62 -12.26
N LEU A 464 6.78 -6.46 -12.89
CA LEU A 464 5.79 -5.84 -13.73
C LEU A 464 5.50 -6.67 -14.99
N CYS A 465 6.53 -7.21 -15.63
CA CYS A 465 6.44 -7.89 -16.93
C CYS A 465 6.26 -9.41 -16.83
N LYS A 466 6.72 -10.04 -15.75
CA LYS A 466 6.77 -11.49 -15.55
C LYS A 466 5.84 -11.93 -14.44
N GLU A 467 5.33 -13.15 -14.59
CA GLU A 467 4.53 -13.82 -13.57
C GLU A 467 5.43 -14.33 -12.44
N THR A 468 4.80 -14.54 -11.29
CA THR A 468 5.39 -15.34 -10.22
C THR A 468 4.78 -16.73 -10.25
N TYR A 469 5.07 -17.57 -9.27
CA TYR A 469 4.41 -18.86 -9.20
C TYR A 469 2.91 -18.69 -8.95
N LEU A 470 2.52 -17.81 -8.01
CA LEU A 470 1.15 -17.67 -7.54
C LEU A 470 0.40 -16.44 -8.08
N MET A 471 1.09 -15.48 -8.69
CA MET A 471 0.50 -14.21 -9.15
C MET A 471 0.77 -13.92 -10.63
N GLU A 472 -0.23 -13.33 -11.27
CA GLU A 472 -0.14 -12.76 -12.62
C GLU A 472 0.92 -11.65 -12.69
N THR A 473 1.28 -11.22 -13.90
CA THR A 473 2.18 -10.08 -14.13
C THR A 473 1.66 -8.82 -13.45
N GLY A 474 2.56 -7.94 -13.01
CA GLY A 474 2.16 -6.66 -12.42
C GLY A 474 1.35 -5.81 -13.38
N TRP A 475 1.67 -5.85 -14.69
CA TRP A 475 0.91 -5.16 -15.71
C TRP A 475 -0.53 -5.68 -15.80
N LYS A 476 -0.74 -7.00 -15.74
CA LYS A 476 -2.08 -7.59 -15.75
C LYS A 476 -2.92 -7.06 -14.58
N ILE A 477 -2.34 -7.02 -13.38
CA ILE A 477 -3.00 -6.48 -12.18
C ILE A 477 -3.36 -4.99 -12.37
N ILE A 478 -2.43 -4.18 -12.91
CA ILE A 478 -2.62 -2.74 -13.13
C ILE A 478 -3.66 -2.48 -14.22
N SER A 479 -3.61 -3.20 -15.35
CA SER A 479 -4.53 -3.06 -16.49
C SER A 479 -6.01 -3.31 -16.14
N GLU A 480 -6.27 -3.87 -14.96
CA GLU A 480 -7.61 -4.21 -14.48
C GLU A 480 -8.11 -3.27 -13.37
N ILE A 481 -7.42 -2.15 -13.09
CA ILE A 481 -7.88 -1.11 -12.15
C ILE A 481 -9.27 -0.57 -12.54
N GLY A 482 -9.57 -0.46 -13.84
CA GLY A 482 -10.90 -0.06 -14.30
C GLY A 482 -11.99 -1.04 -13.88
N MET A 483 -13.12 -0.56 -13.35
CA MET A 483 -14.24 -1.44 -12.94
C MET A 483 -14.90 -2.17 -14.12
N ARG A 484 -14.93 -1.56 -15.30
CA ARG A 484 -15.60 -2.06 -16.51
C ARG A 484 -14.61 -2.11 -17.66
N ASP A 485 -14.82 -3.03 -18.60
CA ASP A 485 -13.87 -3.27 -19.70
C ASP A 485 -13.63 -2.04 -20.58
N PHE A 486 -14.65 -1.23 -20.84
CA PHE A 486 -14.49 0.02 -21.61
C PHE A 486 -13.65 1.09 -20.87
N ASN A 487 -13.39 0.91 -19.58
CA ASN A 487 -12.52 1.78 -18.77
C ASN A 487 -11.13 1.18 -18.58
N ARG A 488 -10.80 0.09 -19.27
CA ARG A 488 -9.49 -0.57 -19.19
C ARG A 488 -8.70 -0.32 -20.47
N PRO A 489 -7.36 -0.26 -20.39
CA PRO A 489 -6.53 -0.37 -21.59
C PRO A 489 -6.85 -1.68 -22.32
N LYS A 490 -6.64 -1.69 -23.65
CA LYS A 490 -6.74 -2.91 -24.45
C LYS A 490 -5.83 -3.99 -23.85
N ARG A 491 -6.20 -5.26 -24.03
CA ARG A 491 -5.35 -6.39 -23.63
C ARG A 491 -3.98 -6.23 -24.29
N SER A 492 -2.93 -6.33 -23.49
CA SER A 492 -1.55 -6.14 -23.92
C SER A 492 -0.60 -6.94 -23.04
N THR A 493 0.58 -7.23 -23.56
CA THR A 493 1.72 -7.70 -22.76
C THR A 493 2.60 -6.52 -22.37
N CYS A 494 3.44 -6.70 -21.36
CA CYS A 494 4.40 -5.70 -20.93
C CYS A 494 5.81 -6.28 -21.06
N ARG A 495 6.70 -5.49 -21.64
CA ARG A 495 8.13 -5.76 -21.68
C ARG A 495 8.88 -4.47 -21.39
N TYR A 496 10.14 -4.59 -20.97
CA TYR A 496 11.02 -3.44 -20.82
C TYR A 496 12.31 -3.67 -21.59
N GLU A 497 12.93 -2.58 -22.03
CA GLU A 497 14.24 -2.60 -22.67
C GLU A 497 15.22 -1.84 -21.80
N ARG A 498 16.41 -2.43 -21.63
CA ARG A 498 17.57 -1.76 -21.05
C ARG A 498 18.35 -1.08 -22.17
N VAL A 499 18.64 0.19 -21.99
CA VAL A 499 19.36 1.06 -22.92
C VAL A 499 20.61 1.58 -22.23
N ILE A 500 21.68 1.78 -22.99
CA ILE A 500 22.92 2.39 -22.51
C ILE A 500 22.97 3.83 -23.00
N LEU A 501 23.08 4.78 -22.08
CA LEU A 501 23.35 6.17 -22.39
C LEU A 501 24.84 6.32 -22.72
N HIS A 502 25.14 7.08 -23.77
CA HIS A 502 26.47 7.38 -24.27
C HIS A 502 26.42 8.63 -25.15
N ASP A 503 27.57 9.10 -25.64
CA ASP A 503 27.68 10.37 -26.37
C ASP A 503 26.80 10.41 -27.64
N ASP A 504 26.75 9.32 -28.41
CA ASP A 504 25.88 9.18 -29.60
C ASP A 504 24.46 8.66 -29.32
N PHE A 505 24.04 8.58 -28.05
CA PHE A 505 22.72 8.04 -27.71
C PHE A 505 21.59 8.88 -28.31
N ASN A 506 20.71 8.25 -29.09
CA ASN A 506 19.53 8.89 -29.67
C ASN A 506 18.29 8.63 -28.82
N PHE A 507 17.76 9.68 -28.22
CA PHE A 507 16.53 9.62 -27.43
C PHE A 507 15.31 9.41 -28.33
N SER A 508 14.60 8.31 -28.12
CA SER A 508 13.38 7.98 -28.87
C SER A 508 12.11 7.98 -28.01
N ARG A 509 12.25 7.77 -26.70
CA ARG A 509 11.13 7.58 -25.79
C ARG A 509 11.51 7.79 -24.34
N LEU A 510 10.49 7.97 -23.50
CA LEU A 510 10.66 8.16 -22.07
C LEU A 510 11.46 7.01 -21.43
N LEU A 511 12.47 7.40 -20.65
CA LEU A 511 13.37 6.48 -19.96
C LEU A 511 13.35 6.76 -18.47
N THR A 512 13.59 5.73 -17.67
CA THR A 512 13.98 5.93 -16.28
C THR A 512 15.49 5.76 -16.15
N VAL A 513 16.11 6.68 -15.42
CA VAL A 513 17.57 6.81 -15.28
C VAL A 513 17.95 6.90 -13.81
N THR A 514 19.12 6.40 -13.45
CA THR A 514 19.63 6.53 -12.07
C THR A 514 20.62 7.67 -12.03
N GLY A 515 20.32 8.70 -11.24
CA GLY A 515 21.27 9.75 -10.90
C GLY A 515 22.14 9.33 -9.72
N SER A 516 23.35 9.87 -9.71
CA SER A 516 24.31 9.79 -8.63
C SER A 516 24.73 11.21 -8.25
N TYR A 517 24.84 11.47 -6.95
CA TYR A 517 25.16 12.78 -6.41
C TYR A 517 26.16 12.64 -5.27
N LEU A 518 27.22 13.44 -5.30
CA LEU A 518 28.24 13.44 -4.25
C LEU A 518 27.91 14.49 -3.19
N PHE A 519 27.76 14.07 -1.94
CA PHE A 519 27.52 15.01 -0.83
C PHE A 519 28.78 15.84 -0.54
N PRO A 520 28.66 17.17 -0.45
CA PRO A 520 29.80 18.05 -0.17
C PRO A 520 30.40 17.79 1.22
N GLU A 521 29.54 17.49 2.19
CA GLU A 521 29.91 17.27 3.59
C GLU A 521 30.50 15.88 3.84
N ASN A 522 30.38 14.96 2.86
CA ASN A 522 30.93 13.61 2.95
C ASN A 522 31.36 13.11 1.55
N PRO A 523 32.59 13.42 1.12
CA PRO A 523 33.09 13.11 -0.22
C PRO A 523 33.32 11.61 -0.48
N ASP A 524 33.11 10.74 0.52
CA ASP A 524 33.16 9.29 0.36
C ASP A 524 31.75 8.66 0.25
N LYS A 525 30.69 9.49 0.28
CA LYS A 525 29.30 9.03 0.24
C LYS A 525 28.56 9.55 -0.98
N VAL A 526 28.22 8.62 -1.88
CA VAL A 526 27.38 8.89 -3.05
C VAL A 526 25.92 8.56 -2.74
N PHE A 527 25.03 9.47 -3.12
CA PHE A 527 23.60 9.27 -3.12
C PHE A 527 23.13 8.79 -4.50
N PHE A 528 22.19 7.85 -4.54
CA PHE A 528 21.57 7.37 -5.77
C PHE A 528 20.08 7.65 -5.76
N HIS A 529 19.56 8.11 -6.90
CA HIS A 529 18.16 8.48 -7.04
C HIS A 529 17.62 8.12 -8.41
N GLN A 530 16.47 7.44 -8.46
CA GLN A 530 15.82 7.08 -9.72
C GLN A 530 14.94 8.22 -10.24
N MET A 531 15.13 8.59 -11.50
CA MET A 531 14.42 9.69 -12.16
C MET A 531 13.83 9.27 -13.49
N VAL A 532 13.12 10.20 -14.13
CA VAL A 532 12.59 10.04 -15.48
C VAL A 532 13.33 10.99 -16.41
N LEU A 533 14.02 10.46 -17.40
CA LEU A 533 14.55 11.23 -18.52
C LEU A 533 13.40 11.52 -19.50
N ASP A 534 13.00 12.79 -19.55
CA ASP A 534 11.82 13.25 -20.28
C ASP A 534 12.10 13.39 -21.78
N HIS A 535 13.19 14.10 -22.10
CA HIS A 535 13.69 14.29 -23.45
C HIS A 535 15.16 14.75 -23.45
N VAL A 536 15.73 14.88 -24.65
CA VAL A 536 17.02 15.51 -24.89
C VAL A 536 16.81 16.86 -25.58
N ASP A 537 17.39 17.92 -25.01
CA ASP A 537 17.49 19.23 -25.66
C ASP A 537 18.73 19.24 -26.57
N TYR A 538 18.58 18.76 -27.80
CA TYR A 538 19.68 18.67 -28.77
C TYR A 538 20.28 20.04 -29.15
N LYS A 539 19.58 21.16 -28.89
CA LYS A 539 20.14 22.50 -29.15
C LYS A 539 21.16 22.91 -28.08
N LYS A 540 20.96 22.45 -26.85
CA LYS A 540 21.87 22.70 -25.71
C LYS A 540 22.77 21.53 -25.38
N ASP A 541 22.55 20.39 -26.04
CA ASP A 541 23.20 19.11 -25.77
C ASP A 541 23.02 18.67 -24.29
N GLU A 542 21.78 18.75 -23.80
CA GLU A 542 21.42 18.46 -22.41
C GLU A 542 20.35 17.36 -22.32
N TYR A 543 20.51 16.46 -21.35
CA TYR A 543 19.44 15.64 -20.81
C TYR A 543 18.50 16.49 -19.95
N VAL A 544 17.20 16.36 -20.20
CA VAL A 544 16.15 17.00 -19.39
C VAL A 544 15.48 15.93 -18.55
N VAL A 545 15.78 15.94 -17.24
CA VAL A 545 15.41 14.89 -16.30
C VAL A 545 14.39 15.45 -15.30
N GLN A 546 13.28 14.75 -15.11
CA GLN A 546 12.30 15.08 -14.09
C GLN A 546 12.91 14.81 -12.72
N ASN A 547 12.97 15.86 -11.91
CA ASN A 547 13.53 15.76 -10.58
C ASN A 547 12.42 15.43 -9.59
N ASN A 548 12.44 14.19 -9.10
CA ASN A 548 11.57 13.76 -8.02
C ASN A 548 12.32 13.77 -6.67
N ASP A 549 13.51 14.37 -6.62
CA ASP A 549 14.31 14.53 -5.41
C ASP A 549 13.96 15.82 -4.67
N PHE A 550 13.89 15.74 -3.35
CA PHE A 550 13.28 16.76 -2.48
C PHE A 550 14.26 17.69 -1.81
N ASP A 551 15.56 17.39 -1.92
CA ASP A 551 16.62 18.28 -1.44
C ASP A 551 17.01 19.35 -2.48
N PHE A 552 16.38 19.36 -3.66
CA PHE A 552 16.67 20.33 -4.73
C PHE A 552 15.38 21.07 -5.16
N ASP A 553 15.39 22.39 -5.03
CA ASP A 553 14.25 23.30 -5.31
C ASP A 553 13.82 23.37 -6.80
N VAL A 554 14.37 22.52 -7.68
CA VAL A 554 14.08 22.54 -9.12
C VAL A 554 13.32 21.29 -9.56
N PRO A 555 12.15 21.41 -10.23
CA PRO A 555 11.34 20.27 -10.67
C PRO A 555 11.96 19.52 -11.85
N VAL A 556 12.96 20.11 -12.51
CA VAL A 556 13.65 19.56 -13.66
C VAL A 556 15.14 19.80 -13.50
N LEU A 557 15.93 18.74 -13.66
CA LEU A 557 17.39 18.78 -13.75
C LEU A 557 17.81 18.79 -15.22
N ARG A 558 18.80 19.63 -15.52
CA ARG A 558 19.47 19.69 -16.84
C ARG A 558 20.89 19.18 -16.67
N ILE A 559 21.21 18.08 -17.33
CA ILE A 559 22.51 17.43 -17.24
C ILE A 559 23.12 17.42 -18.64
N PRO A 560 24.27 18.08 -18.89
CA PRO A 560 24.93 18.04 -20.18
C PRO A 560 25.19 16.60 -20.64
N ARG A 561 25.00 16.28 -21.92
CA ARG A 561 25.27 14.94 -22.46
C ARG A 561 26.74 14.58 -22.43
N THR A 562 27.60 15.59 -22.55
CA THR A 562 29.05 15.50 -22.34
C THR A 562 29.46 15.25 -20.88
N ARG A 563 28.51 15.23 -19.93
CA ARG A 563 28.81 14.89 -18.54
C ARG A 563 29.20 13.41 -18.47
N ALA A 564 30.33 13.14 -17.80
CA ALA A 564 30.75 11.78 -17.54
C ALA A 564 29.67 10.97 -16.80
N TYR A 565 29.70 9.65 -16.98
CA TYR A 565 28.76 8.71 -16.39
C TYR A 565 29.35 8.06 -15.15
N TYR A 566 28.51 7.87 -14.15
CA TYR A 566 28.91 7.18 -12.93
C TYR A 566 28.97 5.67 -13.14
N VAL A 567 30.08 5.06 -12.71
CA VAL A 567 30.27 3.61 -12.73
C VAL A 567 30.87 3.12 -11.41
N ASN A 568 30.76 1.83 -11.13
CA ASN A 568 31.40 1.24 -9.95
C ASN A 568 32.93 1.17 -10.13
N GLY A 569 33.66 1.00 -9.01
CA GLY A 569 35.12 0.99 -9.02
C GLY A 569 35.76 -0.12 -9.84
N THR A 570 35.07 -1.26 -10.06
CA THR A 570 35.58 -2.33 -10.93
C THR A 570 35.58 -1.90 -12.39
N VAL A 571 34.44 -1.42 -12.89
CA VAL A 571 34.32 -0.89 -14.26
C VAL A 571 35.28 0.28 -14.46
N MET A 572 35.45 1.12 -13.44
CA MET A 572 36.40 2.24 -13.49
C MET A 572 37.85 1.77 -13.72
N ARG A 573 38.32 0.73 -13.00
CA ARG A 573 39.68 0.18 -13.18
C ARG A 573 39.90 -0.42 -14.55
N GLU A 574 38.92 -1.16 -15.04
CA GLU A 574 38.99 -1.84 -16.34
C GLU A 574 39.05 -0.85 -17.51
N ASN A 575 38.63 0.41 -17.29
CA ASN A 575 38.53 1.45 -18.31
C ASN A 575 39.50 2.62 -18.05
N CYS A 576 40.61 2.38 -17.35
CA CYS A 576 41.70 3.34 -17.20
C CYS A 576 42.55 3.38 -18.48
N THR A 577 42.52 4.51 -19.18
CA THR A 577 43.20 4.71 -20.48
C THR A 577 44.45 5.59 -20.39
N GLY A 578 44.68 6.20 -19.24
CA GLY A 578 45.83 7.03 -18.94
C GLY A 578 45.78 7.59 -17.51
N PRO A 579 46.79 8.35 -17.07
CA PRO A 579 46.78 8.97 -15.75
C PRO A 579 45.53 9.85 -15.55
N ASN A 580 44.64 9.43 -14.64
CA ASN A 580 43.35 10.07 -14.37
C ASN A 580 42.38 10.15 -15.58
N GLU A 581 42.58 9.33 -16.62
CA GLU A 581 41.68 9.26 -17.78
C GLU A 581 40.91 7.95 -17.81
N TYR A 582 39.58 8.06 -17.71
CA TYR A 582 38.68 6.91 -17.65
C TYR A 582 37.61 7.03 -18.72
N LYS A 583 37.65 6.11 -19.68
CA LYS A 583 36.85 6.12 -20.90
C LYS A 583 36.37 4.71 -21.19
N TYR A 584 35.08 4.57 -21.45
CA TYR A 584 34.53 3.30 -21.93
C TYR A 584 34.36 3.35 -23.44
N TYR A 585 34.82 2.29 -24.10
CA TYR A 585 34.63 2.03 -25.53
C TYR A 585 33.82 0.74 -25.67
N GLY A 586 32.57 0.87 -26.08
CA GLY A 586 31.69 -0.25 -26.35
C GLY A 586 31.98 -0.91 -27.70
N GLN A 587 31.45 -2.12 -27.87
CA GLN A 587 31.70 -2.94 -29.06
C GLN A 587 31.00 -2.40 -30.32
N ASN A 588 29.99 -1.55 -30.18
CA ASN A 588 29.24 -0.96 -31.28
C ASN A 588 29.55 0.54 -31.47
N GLY A 589 30.71 0.98 -30.98
CA GLY A 589 31.15 2.37 -31.08
C GLY A 589 30.62 3.28 -29.97
N GLU A 590 30.03 2.71 -28.90
CA GLU A 590 29.60 3.51 -27.75
C GLU A 590 30.82 4.16 -27.08
N PHE A 591 30.78 5.47 -26.87
CA PHE A 591 31.82 6.22 -26.16
C PHE A 591 31.21 6.97 -24.98
N MET A 592 31.90 6.92 -23.83
CA MET A 592 31.54 7.71 -22.67
C MET A 592 32.74 7.99 -21.76
N TRP A 593 32.73 9.17 -21.15
CA TRP A 593 33.62 9.49 -20.02
C TRP A 593 33.07 8.91 -18.72
N LEU A 594 33.96 8.50 -17.81
CA LEU A 594 33.58 7.81 -16.57
C LEU A 594 33.98 8.60 -15.31
N VAL A 595 33.14 8.51 -14.27
CA VAL A 595 33.42 9.06 -12.94
C VAL A 595 33.07 8.08 -11.82
N ASN A 596 33.79 8.21 -10.71
CA ASN A 596 33.54 7.48 -9.47
C ASN A 596 34.17 8.22 -8.27
N GLU A 597 33.52 8.17 -7.12
CA GLU A 597 33.93 8.86 -5.90
C GLU A 597 35.31 8.41 -5.39
N GLN A 598 35.62 7.11 -5.50
CA GLN A 598 36.88 6.52 -5.03
C GLN A 598 38.10 7.02 -5.81
N TYR A 599 37.87 7.51 -7.03
CA TYR A 599 38.89 8.05 -7.93
C TYR A 599 38.95 9.58 -7.90
N ARG A 600 38.17 10.22 -7.02
CA ARG A 600 38.16 11.67 -6.76
C ARG A 600 37.97 12.53 -8.02
N ASN A 601 37.26 12.01 -9.02
CA ASN A 601 36.99 12.71 -10.28
C ASN A 601 35.52 13.16 -10.41
N MET A 602 34.72 12.95 -9.37
CA MET A 602 33.40 13.57 -9.20
C MET A 602 33.53 14.97 -8.60
N LYS A 603 32.70 15.90 -9.07
CA LYS A 603 32.56 17.25 -8.51
C LYS A 603 31.44 17.23 -7.45
N PRO A 604 31.66 17.81 -6.26
CA PRO A 604 30.58 18.05 -5.30
C PRO A 604 29.45 18.88 -5.93
N HIS A 605 28.25 18.78 -5.37
CA HIS A 605 27.07 19.49 -5.85
C HIS A 605 26.68 19.23 -7.32
N THR A 606 27.13 18.11 -7.88
CA THR A 606 26.91 17.79 -9.29
C THR A 606 26.21 16.45 -9.43
N TRP A 607 25.18 16.41 -10.26
CA TRP A 607 24.51 15.19 -10.68
C TRP A 607 25.26 14.53 -11.84
N TYR A 608 25.44 13.22 -11.72
CA TYR A 608 25.97 12.34 -12.76
C TYR A 608 24.96 11.23 -13.01
N LEU A 609 24.83 10.75 -14.24
CA LEU A 609 23.94 9.63 -14.55
C LEU A 609 24.72 8.32 -14.57
N LEU A 610 24.10 7.25 -14.10
CA LEU A 610 24.53 5.91 -14.49
C LEU A 610 24.19 5.71 -15.97
N PRO A 611 25.00 4.95 -16.73
CA PRO A 611 24.74 4.74 -18.14
C PRO A 611 23.53 3.83 -18.39
N GLN A 612 23.11 3.01 -17.43
CA GLN A 612 21.94 2.15 -17.59
C GLN A 612 20.63 2.94 -17.45
N ALA A 613 19.78 2.84 -18.47
CA ALA A 613 18.44 3.39 -18.49
C ALA A 613 17.43 2.33 -18.93
N TYR A 614 16.14 2.51 -18.61
CA TYR A 614 15.10 1.53 -18.93
C TYR A 614 13.87 2.20 -19.52
N SER A 615 13.23 1.53 -20.48
CA SER A 615 11.94 1.94 -21.06
C SER A 615 10.93 0.80 -20.98
N ILE A 616 9.63 1.12 -20.93
CA ILE A 616 8.54 0.15 -20.83
C ILE A 616 7.70 0.18 -22.11
N PHE A 617 7.42 -0.97 -22.70
CA PHE A 617 6.57 -1.14 -23.87
C PHE A 617 5.32 -1.93 -23.47
N LEU A 618 4.18 -1.53 -24.03
CA LEU A 618 2.93 -2.29 -23.93
C LEU A 618 2.49 -2.75 -25.31
N ASP A 619 2.67 -4.04 -25.59
CA ASP A 619 2.37 -4.60 -26.91
C ASP A 619 0.90 -5.10 -26.94
N PRO A 620 0.00 -4.52 -27.76
CA PRO A 620 -1.38 -4.96 -27.87
C PRO A 620 -1.48 -6.43 -28.27
N TRP A 621 -2.42 -7.16 -27.68
CA TRP A 621 -2.80 -8.47 -28.21
C TRP A 621 -3.53 -8.27 -29.53
N ILE A 622 -2.95 -8.79 -30.61
CA ILE A 622 -3.63 -8.87 -31.91
C ILE A 622 -4.43 -10.18 -31.90
N ASP A 623 -5.72 -10.10 -31.62
CA ASP A 623 -6.62 -11.22 -31.90
C ASP A 623 -6.68 -11.41 -33.42
N MET A 624 -6.01 -12.44 -33.94
CA MET A 624 -6.06 -12.80 -35.36
C MET A 624 -7.44 -13.38 -35.79
N SER A 625 -8.51 -13.15 -35.03
CA SER A 625 -9.85 -13.69 -35.29
C SER A 625 -10.87 -12.66 -35.79
N SER A 626 -10.45 -11.46 -36.19
CA SER A 626 -11.30 -10.55 -36.97
C SER A 626 -10.60 -10.18 -38.27
N SER A 627 -10.38 -11.18 -39.13
CA SER A 627 -10.35 -10.90 -40.56
C SER A 627 -11.76 -10.53 -40.96
N ASP A 628 -11.95 -9.26 -41.32
CA ASP A 628 -13.13 -8.72 -41.97
C ASP A 628 -13.60 -9.67 -43.09
N LEU A 629 -14.70 -10.39 -42.86
CA LEU A 629 -15.58 -10.83 -43.93
C LEU A 629 -16.61 -9.72 -44.13
N SER A 630 -16.16 -8.62 -44.73
CA SER A 630 -17.06 -7.73 -45.44
C SER A 630 -17.44 -8.44 -46.75
N GLU A 631 -18.60 -9.10 -46.78
CA GLU A 631 -19.27 -9.35 -48.04
C GLU A 631 -19.63 -7.99 -48.67
N PRO A 632 -19.33 -7.76 -49.95
CA PRO A 632 -19.72 -6.52 -50.63
C PRO A 632 -21.22 -6.52 -50.90
N ASP A 633 -21.87 -5.42 -50.54
CA ASP A 633 -23.29 -5.15 -50.75
C ASP A 633 -23.73 -5.42 -52.21
N GLN A 634 -24.84 -6.17 -52.35
CA GLN A 634 -25.81 -6.05 -53.44
C GLN A 634 -27.20 -5.80 -52.86
#